data_AF-A0A370HAM3-F1
#
_entry.id   AF-A0A370HAM3-F1
#
_cell.length_a   1.000
_cell.length_b   1.000
_cell.length_c   1.000
_cell.angle_alpha   90.00
_cell.angle_beta   90.00
_cell.angle_gamma   90.00
#
_symmetry.space_group_name_H-M   'P 1'
#
loop_
_entity.id
_entity.type
_entity.pdbx_description
1 polymer ?
#
loop_
_entity_poly.entity_id
_entity_poly.type
_entity_poly.pdbx_seq_one_letter_code
_entity_poly.pdbx_strand_id
1 'polypeptide(L)'
;MKVAVLRAVPILGWLYLLVGLVVALTGRAPASRALRALWWADMLLSTVGHAAQIPIALAADELASRPRAETVAMTQIFGLTWWRTQPGSGARSTAPR
;
A
#
# COMPACT_ATOMS: atom_id res chain seq x y z
N MET A 1 -17.00 -8.30 -1.07
CA MET A 1 -15.83 -9.16 -0.72
C MET A 1 -14.54 -8.79 -1.47
N LYS A 2 -14.56 -8.56 -2.80
CA LYS A 2 -13.37 -8.23 -3.62
C LYS A 2 -12.47 -7.11 -3.07
N VAL A 3 -13.08 -6.03 -2.55
CA VAL A 3 -12.35 -4.90 -1.94
C VAL A 3 -11.55 -5.32 -0.70
N ALA A 4 -12.13 -6.14 0.17
CA ALA A 4 -11.46 -6.61 1.39
C ALA A 4 -10.25 -7.48 1.05
N VAL A 5 -10.37 -8.35 0.04
CA VAL A 5 -9.26 -9.19 -0.44
C VAL A 5 -8.12 -8.34 -0.99
N LEU A 6 -8.42 -7.32 -1.79
CA LEU A 6 -7.38 -6.43 -2.34
C LEU A 6 -6.68 -5.60 -1.26
N ARG A 7 -7.41 -5.17 -0.22
CA ARG A 7 -6.82 -4.44 0.91
C ARG A 7 -6.05 -5.33 1.88
N ALA A 8 -6.26 -6.65 1.86
CA ALA A 8 -5.48 -7.58 2.68
C ALA A 8 -4.02 -7.68 2.22
N VAL A 9 -3.75 -7.51 0.92
CA VAL A 9 -2.40 -7.61 0.35
C VAL A 9 -1.39 -6.67 1.01
N PRO A 10 -1.61 -5.34 1.07
CA PRO A 10 -0.66 -4.44 1.73
C PRO A 10 -0.56 -4.68 3.24
N ILE A 11 -1.64 -5.09 3.90
CA ILE A 11 -1.60 -5.44 5.34
C ILE A 11 -0.71 -6.65 5.57
N LEU A 12 -0.84 -7.69 4.75
CA LEU A 12 0.05 -8.85 4.81
C LEU A 12 1.50 -8.49 4.49
N GLY A 13 1.73 -7.54 3.58
CA GLY A 13 3.07 -6.97 3.33
C GLY A 13 3.67 -6.33 4.57
N TRP A 14 2.94 -5.44 5.25
CA TRP A 14 3.41 -4.83 6.51
C TRP A 14 3.68 -5.88 7.60
N LEU A 15 2.83 -6.89 7.74
CA LEU A 15 3.04 -7.98 8.69
C LEU A 15 4.29 -8.80 8.34
N TYR A 16 4.50 -9.11 7.06
CA TYR A 16 5.71 -9.79 6.58
C TYR A 16 6.98 -8.98 6.89
N LEU A 17 6.95 -7.66 6.66
CA LEU A 17 8.06 -6.77 6.99
C LEU A 17 8.35 -6.74 8.49
N LEU A 18 7.32 -6.65 9.33
CA LEU A 18 7.45 -6.66 10.79
C LEU A 18 8.06 -7.99 11.29
N VAL A 19 7.56 -9.12 10.79
CA VAL A 19 8.10 -10.44 11.13
C VAL A 19 9.55 -10.56 10.67
N GLY A 20 9.87 -10.15 9.44
CA GLY A 20 11.24 -10.18 8.92
C GLY A 20 12.19 -9.29 9.73
N LEU A 21 11.74 -8.13 10.20
CA LEU A 21 12.51 -7.27 11.10
C LEU A 21 12.79 -7.97 12.44
N VAL A 22 11.78 -8.56 13.08
CA VAL A 22 11.96 -9.32 14.33
C VAL A 22 12.91 -10.51 14.15
N VAL A 23 12.77 -11.23 13.05
CA VAL A 23 13.68 -12.34 12.70
C VAL A 23 15.12 -11.86 12.52
N ALA A 24 15.32 -10.71 11.87
CA ALA A 24 16.64 -10.11 11.71
C ALA A 24 17.25 -9.66 13.05
N LEU A 25 16.47 -8.97 13.88
CA LEU A 25 16.92 -8.49 15.20
C LEU A 25 17.24 -9.62 16.18
N THR A 26 16.61 -10.80 16.02
CA THR A 26 16.91 -11.99 16.83
C THR A 26 18.06 -12.83 16.27
N GLY A 27 18.77 -12.36 15.25
CA GLY A 27 19.90 -13.07 14.64
C GLY A 27 19.48 -14.29 13.81
N ARG A 28 18.20 -14.43 13.49
CA ARG A 28 17.62 -15.57 12.73
C ARG A 28 17.36 -15.23 11.26
N ALA A 29 17.96 -14.15 10.76
CA ALA A 29 17.83 -13.76 9.36
C ALA A 29 18.28 -14.89 8.40
N PRO A 30 17.57 -15.11 7.29
CA PRO A 30 18.00 -16.10 6.30
C PRO A 30 19.41 -15.82 5.77
N ALA A 31 20.22 -16.87 5.61
CA ALA A 31 21.54 -16.76 5.00
C ALA A 31 21.47 -16.45 3.49
N SER A 32 20.35 -16.81 2.84
CA SER A 32 20.13 -16.57 1.41
C SER A 32 20.10 -15.07 1.11
N ARG A 33 21.05 -14.62 0.28
CA ARG A 33 21.11 -13.22 -0.20
C ARG A 33 19.85 -12.82 -0.97
N ALA A 34 19.27 -13.76 -1.72
CA ALA A 34 18.06 -13.52 -2.50
C ALA A 34 16.85 -13.21 -1.61
N LEU A 35 16.64 -13.98 -0.53
CA LEU A 35 15.54 -13.73 0.40
C LEU A 35 15.68 -12.37 1.10
N ARG A 36 16.91 -11.99 1.48
CA ARG A 36 17.17 -10.66 2.07
C ARG A 36 16.94 -9.54 1.06
N ALA A 37 17.35 -9.73 -0.20
CA ALA A 37 17.11 -8.76 -1.26
C ALA A 37 15.62 -8.57 -1.54
N LEU A 38 14.84 -9.66 -1.57
CA LEU A 38 13.38 -9.61 -1.70
C LEU A 38 12.74 -8.86 -0.52
N TRP A 39 13.17 -9.15 0.71
CA TRP A 39 12.67 -8.43 1.89
C TRP A 39 12.98 -6.93 1.83
N TRP A 40 14.21 -6.55 1.45
CA TRP A 40 14.58 -5.14 1.29
C TRP A 40 13.81 -4.46 0.16
N ALA A 41 13.61 -5.14 -0.97
CA ALA A 41 12.78 -4.63 -2.06
C ALA A 41 11.36 -4.36 -1.58
N ASP A 42 10.73 -5.33 -0.91
CA ASP A 42 9.38 -5.18 -0.36
C ASP A 42 9.29 -4.05 0.68
N MET A 43 10.32 -3.89 1.52
CA MET A 43 10.41 -2.81 2.50
C MET A 43 10.46 -1.43 1.83
N LEU A 44 11.28 -1.28 0.79
CA LEU A 44 11.37 -0.04 0.02
C LEU A 44 10.08 0.26 -0.75
N LEU A 45 9.46 -0.75 -1.37
CA LEU A 45 8.19 -0.59 -2.07
C LEU A 45 7.06 -0.17 -1.11
N SER A 46 6.97 -0.79 0.07
CA SER A 46 5.92 -0.49 1.06
C SER A 46 6.10 0.85 1.77
N THR A 47 7.34 1.32 1.91
CA THR A 47 7.65 2.62 2.53
C THR A 47 7.73 3.72 1.49
N VAL A 48 8.85 3.79 0.76
CA VAL A 48 9.15 4.83 -0.23
C VAL A 48 8.20 4.74 -1.42
N GLY A 49 7.90 3.53 -1.91
CA GLY A 49 6.99 3.34 -3.04
C GLY A 49 5.58 3.85 -2.76
N HIS A 50 5.06 3.61 -1.55
CA HIS A 50 3.78 4.19 -1.11
C HIS A 50 3.88 5.71 -0.87
N ALA A 51 4.95 6.18 -0.23
CA ALA A 51 5.14 7.61 0.03
C ALA A 51 5.22 8.43 -1.27
N ALA A 52 5.88 7.90 -2.30
CA ALA A 52 5.97 8.50 -3.62
C ALA A 52 4.60 8.66 -4.32
N GLN A 53 3.59 7.92 -3.88
CA GLN A 53 2.22 8.03 -4.41
C GLN A 53 1.42 9.16 -3.75
N ILE A 54 1.87 9.68 -2.59
CA ILE A 54 1.15 10.71 -1.83
C ILE A 54 0.86 11.99 -2.65
N PRO A 55 1.78 12.55 -3.44
CA PRO A 55 1.50 13.77 -4.20
C PRO A 55 0.36 13.57 -5.21
N ILE A 56 0.38 12.43 -5.91
CA ILE A 56 -0.69 12.03 -6.84
C ILE A 56 -2.00 11.82 -6.07
N ALA A 57 -1.92 11.28 -4.84
CA ALA A 57 -3.04 11.12 -3.91
C ALA A 57 -3.72 12.40 -3.53
N LEU A 58 -2.94 13.36 -3.08
CA LEU A 58 -3.45 14.65 -2.70
C LEU A 58 -4.08 15.37 -3.90
N ALA A 59 -3.45 15.31 -5.09
CA ALA A 59 -3.98 15.96 -6.28
C ALA A 59 -5.36 15.43 -6.71
N ALA A 60 -5.59 14.11 -6.66
CA ALA A 60 -6.87 13.54 -7.07
C ALA A 60 -7.94 13.54 -5.96
N ASP A 61 -7.56 13.58 -4.67
CA ASP A 61 -8.52 13.74 -3.56
C ASP A 61 -8.91 15.21 -3.31
N GLU A 62 -8.10 16.19 -3.73
CA GLU A 62 -8.47 17.62 -3.71
C GLU A 62 -9.72 17.88 -4.55
N LEU A 63 -9.85 17.17 -5.68
CA LEU A 63 -11.05 17.15 -6.52
C LEU A 63 -12.27 16.50 -5.83
N ALA A 64 -12.05 15.70 -4.79
CA ALA A 64 -13.08 14.97 -4.06
C ALA A 64 -13.35 15.54 -2.64
N SER A 65 -12.73 16.67 -2.28
CA SER A 65 -12.87 17.36 -0.99
C SER A 65 -12.58 16.47 0.25
N ARG A 66 -11.66 15.50 0.15
CA ARG A 66 -11.27 14.66 1.29
C ARG A 66 -10.22 15.33 2.20
N PRO A 67 -10.15 14.98 3.49
CA PRO A 67 -9.09 15.44 4.38
C PRO A 67 -7.71 14.94 3.93
N ARG A 68 -6.74 15.86 3.77
CA ARG A 68 -5.37 15.53 3.33
C ARG A 68 -4.69 14.48 4.22
N ALA A 69 -4.91 14.54 5.53
CA ALA A 69 -4.33 13.59 6.48
C ALA A 69 -4.84 12.16 6.26
N GLU A 70 -6.12 12.00 5.93
CA GLU A 70 -6.72 10.70 5.61
C GLU A 70 -6.12 10.14 4.32
N THR A 71 -6.01 10.96 3.27
CA THR A 71 -5.39 10.58 1.98
C THR A 71 -3.95 10.11 2.17
N VAL A 72 -3.15 10.83 2.95
CA VAL A 72 -1.76 10.48 3.26
C VAL A 72 -1.71 9.13 4.00
N ALA A 73 -2.47 8.99 5.08
CA ALA A 73 -2.46 7.78 5.90
C ALA A 73 -2.91 6.55 5.09
N MET A 74 -4.01 6.67 4.35
CA MET A 74 -4.54 5.57 3.56
C MET A 74 -3.62 5.20 2.40
N THR A 75 -2.99 6.18 1.74
CA THR A 75 -2.00 5.91 0.69
C THR A 75 -0.76 5.24 1.26
N GLN A 76 -0.31 5.65 2.46
CA GLN A 76 0.86 5.03 3.08
C GLN A 76 0.59 3.57 3.50
N ILE A 77 -0.61 3.28 4.02
CA ILE A 77 -0.96 1.94 4.47
C ILE A 77 -1.28 1.02 3.29
N PHE A 78 -2.12 1.48 2.36
CA PHE A 78 -2.72 0.64 1.32
C PHE A 78 -2.14 0.87 -0.10
N GLY A 79 -1.34 1.91 -0.30
CA GLY A 79 -0.79 2.28 -1.61
C GLY A 79 -1.85 2.40 -2.69
N LEU A 80 -1.55 1.88 -3.88
CA LEU A 80 -2.46 1.83 -5.03
C LEU A 80 -3.79 1.11 -4.76
N THR A 81 -3.85 0.21 -3.76
CA THR A 81 -5.09 -0.52 -3.47
C THR A 81 -6.16 0.38 -2.84
N TRP A 82 -5.77 1.49 -2.20
CA TRP A 82 -6.70 2.51 -1.69
C TRP A 82 -7.59 3.05 -2.83
N TRP A 83 -6.95 3.56 -3.88
CA TRP A 83 -7.58 4.14 -5.06
C TRP A 83 -8.53 3.23 -5.79
N ARG A 84 -8.09 1.99 -6.04
CA ARG A 84 -8.86 0.99 -6.78
C ARG A 84 -10.09 0.50 -6.03
N THR A 85 -10.17 0.78 -4.73
CA THR A 85 -11.25 0.33 -3.86
C THR A 85 -12.13 1.44 -3.31
N GLN A 86 -11.92 2.70 -3.74
CA GLN A 86 -12.85 3.78 -3.40
C GLN A 86 -14.22 3.55 -4.07
N PRO A 87 -15.34 3.80 -3.37
CA PRO A 87 -16.68 3.79 -3.97
C PRO A 87 -16.76 4.81 -5.10
N GLY A 88 -17.12 4.38 -6.31
CA GLY A 88 -17.22 5.24 -7.51
C GLY A 88 -16.27 4.89 -8.66
N SER A 89 -15.16 4.19 -8.39
CA SER A 89 -14.23 3.72 -9.45
C SER A 89 -14.86 2.65 -10.36
N GLY A 90 -15.94 1.98 -9.91
CA GLY A 90 -16.75 1.07 -10.72
C GLY A 90 -18.04 1.68 -11.31
N ALA A 91 -18.45 2.86 -10.87
CA ALA A 91 -19.73 3.48 -11.30
C ALA A 91 -19.59 4.31 -12.60
N ARG A 92 -18.37 4.61 -13.04
CA ARG A 92 -18.10 5.35 -14.29
C ARG A 92 -18.29 4.52 -15.57
N SER A 93 -18.67 3.25 -15.46
CA SER A 93 -18.84 2.36 -16.63
C SER A 93 -20.28 2.25 -17.16
N THR A 94 -21.26 2.94 -16.57
CA THR A 94 -22.68 2.80 -16.94
C THR A 94 -23.40 4.12 -17.25
N ALA A 95 -22.68 5.22 -17.50
CA ALA A 95 -23.31 6.43 -18.03
C ALA A 95 -23.37 6.36 -19.57
N PRO A 96 -24.56 6.42 -20.20
CA PRO A 96 -24.65 6.52 -21.66
C PRO A 96 -24.08 7.86 -22.11
N ARG A 97 -23.36 7.84 -23.24
CA ARG A 97 -22.84 9.03 -23.93
C ARG A 97 -23.97 9.86 -24.53
#